data_AF-A0A3D5JBJ9-F1
#
_entry.id   AF-A0A3D5JBJ9-F1
#
_cell.length_a   1.000
_cell.length_b   1.000
_cell.length_c   1.000
_cell.angle_alpha   90.00
_cell.angle_beta   90.00
_cell.angle_gamma   90.00
#
_symmetry.space_group_name_H-M   'P 1'
#
loop_
_entity.id
_entity.type
_entity.pdbx_description
1 polymer ?
#
loop_
_entity_poly.entity_id
_entity_poly.type
_entity_poly.pdbx_seq_one_letter_code
_entity_poly.pdbx_strand_id
1 'polypeptide(L)' 'MTIILEKQNFRKRHDRLPKPSWLKVRFPSGERFHWIENQARKLALSTVCEEARCPNIGECWNSGTATFMVMGDTCTRA' A
#
# COMPACT_ATOMS: atom_id res chain seq x y z
N MET A 1 -35.88 5.52 31.83
CA MET A 1 -35.41 6.85 31.38
C MET A 1 -34.07 7.08 32.06
N THR A 2 -32.91 7.07 31.41
CA THR A 2 -32.62 7.28 29.99
C THR A 2 -31.29 6.59 29.70
N ILE A 3 -31.22 5.97 28.52
CA ILE A 3 -30.07 5.27 27.93
C ILE A 3 -28.97 6.32 27.58
N ILE A 4 -27.78 5.84 27.22
CA ILE A 4 -26.68 6.51 26.47
C ILE A 4 -25.62 7.16 27.41
N LEU A 5 -24.40 6.63 27.63
CA LEU A 5 -23.22 6.61 26.73
C LEU A 5 -22.04 5.77 27.33
N GLU A 6 -22.03 4.44 27.21
CA GLU A 6 -20.84 3.60 27.53
C GLU A 6 -20.12 3.07 26.27
N LYS A 7 -20.17 3.81 25.15
CA LYS A 7 -19.60 3.34 23.87
C LYS A 7 -18.67 4.32 23.15
N GLN A 8 -17.87 5.10 23.87
CA GLN A 8 -16.95 6.03 23.20
C GLN A 8 -15.59 6.14 23.88
N ASN A 9 -14.70 5.14 23.71
CA ASN A 9 -13.27 5.46 23.74
C ASN A 9 -12.29 4.47 23.09
N PHE A 10 -12.66 3.81 21.98
CA PHE A 10 -11.71 3.02 21.17
C PHE A 10 -11.10 3.83 19.99
N ARG A 11 -11.04 5.15 20.09
CA ARG A 11 -10.39 6.01 19.08
C ARG A 11 -9.45 7.03 19.73
N LYS A 12 -8.45 6.55 20.48
CA LYS A 12 -7.21 7.33 20.58
C LYS A 12 -6.49 7.20 19.24
N ARG A 13 -6.66 8.17 18.33
CA ARG A 13 -5.66 8.38 17.28
C ARG A 13 -4.38 8.71 18.04
N HIS A 14 -3.45 7.76 18.16
CA HIS A 14 -2.08 8.14 18.46
C HIS A 14 -1.69 9.18 17.41
N ASP A 15 -1.33 10.38 17.85
CA ASP A 15 -0.68 11.34 16.96
C ASP A 15 0.53 10.60 16.40
N ARG A 16 0.44 10.24 15.12
CA ARG A 16 1.47 9.47 14.47
C ARG A 16 2.70 10.36 14.42
N LEU A 17 3.73 9.99 15.18
CA LEU A 17 5.02 10.65 15.08
C LEU A 17 5.46 10.61 13.60
N PRO A 18 5.96 11.73 13.06
CA PRO A 18 6.39 11.76 11.67
C PRO A 18 7.49 10.71 11.45
N LYS A 19 7.45 10.05 10.28
CA LYS A 19 8.54 9.15 9.88
C LYS A 19 9.86 9.94 9.85
N PRO A 20 10.98 9.36 10.33
CA PRO A 20 12.28 10.00 10.24
C PRO A 20 12.70 10.22 8.78
N SER A 21 13.60 11.17 8.53
CA SER A 21 14.01 11.55 7.17
C SER A 21 14.58 10.37 6.37
N TRP A 22 15.37 9.50 7.01
CA TRP A 22 16.00 8.34 6.37
C TRP A 22 15.04 7.22 5.95
N LEU A 23 13.79 7.24 6.42
CA LEU A 23 12.76 6.25 6.06
C LEU A 23 11.80 6.77 4.96
N LYS A 24 12.00 8.00 4.48
CA LYS A 24 11.17 8.59 3.43
C LYS A 24 11.75 8.24 2.06
N VAL A 25 10.85 7.91 1.14
CA VAL A 25 11.17 7.63 -0.26
C VAL A 25 10.61 8.74 -1.14
N ARG A 26 11.15 8.86 -2.36
CA ARG A 26 10.60 9.77 -3.38
C ARG A 26 9.32 9.17 -3.95
N PHE A 27 8.43 10.03 -4.45
CA PHE A 27 7.28 9.55 -5.20
C PHE A 27 7.74 8.83 -6.47
N PRO A 28 7.09 7.71 -6.83
CA PRO A 28 7.43 6.97 -8.03
C PRO A 28 7.15 7.81 -9.28
N SER A 29 8.04 7.71 -10.26
CA SER A 29 7.95 8.36 -11.56
C SER A 29 8.81 7.58 -12.55
N GLY A 30 8.51 7.69 -13.85
CA GLY A 30 9.35 7.12 -14.91
C GLY A 30 8.56 6.27 -15.89
N GLU A 31 9.05 6.17 -17.12
CA GLU A 31 8.35 5.48 -18.21
C GLU A 31 8.10 4.01 -17.89
N ARG A 32 9.12 3.30 -17.38
CA ARG A 32 9.01 1.87 -17.08
C ARG A 32 8.11 1.60 -15.88
N PHE A 33 8.13 2.47 -14.87
CA PHE A 33 7.13 2.45 -13.80
C PHE A 33 5.71 2.51 -14.36
N HIS A 34 5.41 3.51 -15.21
CA HIS A 34 4.07 3.64 -15.81
C HIS A 34 3.73 2.51 -16.75
N TRP A 35 4.71 1.94 -17.46
CA TRP A 35 4.49 0.77 -18.30
C TRP A 35 4.03 -0.43 -17.46
N ILE A 36 4.75 -0.76 -16.38
CA ILE A 36 4.36 -1.85 -15.46
C ILE A 36 3.00 -1.56 -14.82
N GLU A 37 2.78 -0.32 -14.37
CA GLU A 37 1.50 0.12 -13.80
C GLU A 37 0.34 -0.17 -14.77
N ASN A 38 0.49 0.24 -16.03
CA ASN A 38 -0.53 0.00 -17.03
C ASN A 38 -0.69 -1.49 -17.34
N GLN A 39 0.39 -2.27 -17.41
CA GLN A 39 0.27 -3.72 -17.66
C GLN A 39 -0.45 -4.43 -16.51
N ALA A 40 -0.08 -4.13 -15.26
CA ALA A 40 -0.69 -4.73 -14.08
C ALA A 40 -2.21 -4.45 -14.04
N ARG A 41 -2.60 -3.19 -14.25
CA ARG A 41 -4.03 -2.79 -14.30
C ARG A 41 -4.77 -3.39 -15.48
N LYS A 42 -4.20 -3.32 -16.69
CA LYS A 42 -4.84 -3.82 -17.92
C LYS A 42 -5.07 -5.33 -17.88
N LEU A 43 -4.15 -6.07 -17.29
CA LEU A 43 -4.21 -7.53 -17.16
C LEU A 43 -4.93 -8.00 -15.88
N ALA A 44 -5.45 -7.06 -15.08
CA ALA A 44 -6.09 -7.35 -13.79
C ALA A 44 -5.21 -8.22 -12.87
N LEU A 45 -3.91 -7.91 -12.79
CA LEU A 45 -2.95 -8.64 -11.98
C LEU A 45 -2.74 -7.95 -10.62
N SER A 46 -2.87 -8.71 -9.55
CA SER A 46 -2.52 -8.24 -8.20
C SER A 46 -1.01 -8.28 -8.00
N THR A 47 -0.44 -7.24 -7.38
CA THR A 47 0.98 -7.18 -7.01
C THR A 47 1.14 -6.90 -5.53
N VAL A 48 2.13 -7.53 -4.88
CA VAL A 48 2.44 -7.18 -3.48
C VAL A 48 3.01 -5.76 -3.38
N CYS A 49 3.57 -5.24 -4.48
CA CYS A 49 4.08 -3.88 -4.57
C CYS A 49 2.98 -2.85 -4.27
N GLU A 50 1.78 -3.03 -4.84
CA GLU A 50 0.63 -2.15 -4.64
C GLU A 50 -0.13 -2.48 -3.36
N GLU A 51 -0.50 -3.76 -3.16
CA GLU A 51 -1.36 -4.16 -2.03
C GLU A 51 -0.71 -3.90 -0.66
N ALA A 52 0.61 -4.06 -0.55
CA ALA A 52 1.36 -3.76 0.67
C ALA A 52 1.82 -2.29 0.76
N ARG A 53 1.53 -1.46 -0.25
CA ARG A 53 2.04 -0.08 -0.37
C ARG A 53 3.57 -0.02 -0.20
N CYS A 54 4.26 -0.88 -0.94
CA CYS A 54 5.70 -1.04 -0.81
C CYS A 54 6.42 0.28 -1.08
N PRO A 55 7.30 0.77 -0.17
CA PRO A 55 8.02 2.02 -0.37
C PRO A 55 9.00 1.96 -1.56
N ASN A 56 9.36 0.76 -2.02
CA ASN A 56 10.32 0.54 -3.10
C ASN A 56 9.66 0.36 -4.48
N ILE A 57 8.33 0.52 -4.60
CA ILE A 57 7.61 0.29 -5.87
C ILE A 57 8.20 1.07 -7.05
N GLY A 58 8.62 2.32 -6.81
CA GLY A 58 9.25 3.16 -7.84
C GLY A 58 10.59 2.61 -8.32
N GLU A 59 11.44 2.12 -7.42
CA GLU A 59 12.75 1.58 -7.76
C GLU A 59 12.62 0.22 -8.47
N CYS A 60 11.82 -0.68 -7.91
CA CYS A 60 11.62 -2.02 -8.47
C CYS A 60 11.04 -1.96 -9.87
N TRP A 61 9.96 -1.18 -10.07
CA TRP A 61 9.29 -1.13 -11.37
C TRP A 61 10.10 -0.39 -12.43
N ASN A 62 10.84 0.67 -12.05
CA ASN A 62 11.78 1.31 -12.98
C ASN A 62 12.93 0.39 -13.39
N SER A 63 13.30 -0.56 -12.53
CA SER A 63 14.24 -1.64 -12.85
C SER A 63 13.60 -2.78 -13.66
N GLY A 64 12.29 -2.69 -13.96
CA GLY A 64 11.58 -3.72 -14.72
C GLY A 64 11.15 -4.93 -13.90
N THR A 65 11.15 -4.83 -12.57
CA THR A 65 10.87 -5.94 -11.65
C THR A 65 9.57 -5.70 -10.90
N ALA A 66 8.69 -6.70 -10.89
CA ALA A 66 7.46 -6.71 -10.11
C ALA A 66 7.25 -8.09 -9.48
N THR A 67 6.59 -8.13 -8.32
CA THR A 67 6.22 -9.37 -7.63
C THR A 67 4.70 -9.52 -7.63
N PHE A 68 4.22 -10.50 -8.38
CA PHE A 68 2.80 -10.76 -8.56
C PHE A 68 2.25 -11.69 -7.48
N MET A 69 0.97 -11.51 -7.18
CA MET A 69 0.21 -12.37 -6.28
C MET A 69 -0.75 -13.22 -7.13
N VAL A 70 -0.51 -14.53 -7.15
CA VAL A 70 -1.20 -15.44 -8.09
C VAL A 70 -2.64 -15.79 -7.68
N MET A 71 -2.99 -15.67 -6.40
CA MET A 71 -4.33 -15.99 -5.86
C MET A 71 -5.17 -14.74 -5.58
N GLY A 72 -4.85 -13.62 -6.22
CA GLY A 72 -5.51 -12.34 -6.00
C GLY A 72 -4.94 -11.55 -4.83
N ASP A 73 -5.74 -10.62 -4.32
CA ASP A 73 -5.38 -9.62 -3.30
C ASP A 73 -5.72 -10.03 -1.87
N THR A 74 -6.65 -10.98 -1.70
CA THR A 74 -7.23 -11.30 -0.40
C THR A 74 -6.50 -12.46 0.27
N CYS A 75 -5.97 -12.19 1.47
CA CYS A 75 -5.39 -13.22 2.33
C CYS A 75 -6.43 -13.70 3.36
N THR A 76 -6.63 -15.01 3.50
CA THR A 76 -7.56 -15.61 4.49
C THR A 76 -6.98 -15.66 5.91
N ARG A 77 -5.74 -15.18 6.09
CA ARG A 77 -5.09 -15.10 7.41
C ARG A 77 -5.67 -13.91 8.18
N ALA A 78 -6.15 -14.19 9.39
CA ALA A 78 -6.60 -13.21 10.38
C ALA A 78 -5.47 -12.86 11.38
#